data_AF-A0A2U1W1V8-F1
#
_entry.id   AF-A0A2U1W1V8-F1
#
_cell.length_a   1.000
_cell.length_b   1.000
_cell.length_c   1.000
_cell.angle_alpha   90.00
_cell.angle_beta   90.00
_cell.angle_gamma   90.00
#
_symmetry.space_group_name_H-M   'P 1'
#
loop_
_entity.id
_entity.type
_entity.pdbx_description
1 polymer ?
#
loop_
_entity_poly.entity_id
_entity_poly.type
_entity_poly.pdbx_seq_one_letter_code
_entity_poly.pdbx_strand_id
1 'polypeptide(L)'
;MDPDKLAKVLAMAESEHQGEALSALRAARIMLSRAGMNFRDLADGARPRPAAPSAPPVEPPPPPAKAPPPDELVLGLRRQVGDLEREVASLKRALDKATGELDKQKEEVDRWRSLARETAEKLWDLGKALERRRVRHTSADKRRAILDHLQDPGSAMLSDQEIARRVGASVQVVAHWRRRLAIVGRKVRLIPVQPRGRGLWRPQGARIAPLDLPRRRWAGYAAGVTIAGRFLK
;
A
#
# COMPACT_ATOMS: atom_id res chain seq x y z
N MET A 1 -37.61 3.52 7.77
CA MET A 1 -36.17 3.31 8.07
C MET A 1 -36.11 2.32 9.21
N ASP A 2 -35.27 1.29 9.10
CA ASP A 2 -35.20 0.24 10.13
C ASP A 2 -34.31 0.71 11.29
N PRO A 3 -34.86 0.92 12.50
CA PRO A 3 -34.12 1.51 13.63
C PRO A 3 -32.95 0.62 14.07
N ASP A 4 -33.10 -0.70 14.01
CA ASP A 4 -32.07 -1.66 14.40
C ASP A 4 -30.84 -1.61 13.48
N LYS A 5 -31.06 -1.35 12.19
CA LYS A 5 -29.96 -1.19 11.21
C LYS A 5 -29.20 0.10 11.45
N LEU A 6 -29.91 1.19 11.78
CA LEU A 6 -29.27 2.46 12.13
C LEU A 6 -28.45 2.33 13.41
N ALA A 7 -29.00 1.69 14.45
CA ALA A 7 -28.30 1.46 15.72
C ALA A 7 -27.01 0.65 15.52
N LYS A 8 -27.05 -0.39 14.69
CA LYS A 8 -25.86 -1.20 14.37
C LYS A 8 -24.79 -0.39 13.62
N VAL A 9 -25.19 0.48 12.68
CA VAL A 9 -24.25 1.35 11.95
C VAL A 9 -23.67 2.41 12.88
N LEU A 10 -24.45 2.97 13.80
CA LEU A 10 -23.95 3.90 14.81
C LEU A 10 -23.00 3.23 15.80
N ALA A 11 -23.24 1.98 16.19
CA ALA A 11 -22.31 1.21 17.01
C ALA A 11 -20.98 0.94 16.27
N MET A 12 -21.01 0.73 14.95
CA MET A 12 -19.79 0.64 14.14
C MET A 12 -19.05 1.97 14.01
N ALA A 13 -19.73 3.11 14.21
CA ALA A 13 -19.10 4.42 14.22
C ALA A 13 -18.22 4.64 15.47
N GLU A 14 -18.37 3.83 16.51
CA GLU A 14 -17.51 3.83 17.71
C GLU A 14 -16.24 2.96 17.54
N SER A 15 -15.99 2.42 16.35
CA SER A 15 -14.80 1.59 16.08
C SER A 15 -13.49 2.39 16.15
N GLU A 16 -12.42 1.75 16.63
CA GLU A 16 -11.07 2.35 16.75
C GLU A 16 -10.45 2.74 15.39
N HIS A 17 -10.99 2.17 14.30
CA HIS A 17 -10.47 2.36 12.95
C HIS A 17 -11.15 3.56 12.29
N GLN A 18 -10.43 4.68 12.18
CA GLN A 18 -10.95 5.96 11.67
C GLN A 18 -11.64 5.86 10.30
N GLY A 19 -11.14 5.00 9.40
CA GLY A 19 -11.73 4.80 8.08
C GLY A 19 -13.10 4.12 8.12
N GLU A 20 -13.27 3.14 9.00
CA GLU A 20 -14.52 2.40 9.19
C GLU A 20 -15.56 3.27 9.88
N ALA A 21 -15.17 3.98 10.94
CA ALA A 21 -16.02 4.92 11.64
C ALA A 21 -16.59 6.01 10.71
N LEU A 22 -15.76 6.59 9.84
CA LEU A 22 -16.21 7.60 8.87
C LEU A 22 -17.15 7.01 7.80
N SER A 23 -16.90 5.78 7.37
CA SER A 23 -17.78 5.09 6.42
C SER A 23 -19.16 4.78 7.04
N ALA A 24 -19.18 4.41 8.32
CA ALA A 24 -20.40 4.15 9.09
C ALA A 24 -21.21 5.44 9.31
N LEU A 25 -20.56 6.56 9.66
CA LEU A 25 -21.24 7.86 9.80
C LEU A 25 -21.84 8.35 8.48
N ARG A 26 -21.16 8.13 7.35
CA ARG A 26 -21.70 8.45 6.03
C ARG A 26 -22.93 7.58 5.71
N ALA A 27 -22.88 6.28 6.01
CA ALA A 27 -24.01 5.38 5.83
C ALA A 27 -25.21 5.78 6.70
N ALA A 28 -24.99 6.09 7.99
CA ALA A 28 -26.02 6.57 8.90
C ALA A 28 -26.69 7.87 8.38
N ARG A 29 -25.88 8.81 7.85
CA ARG A 29 -26.39 10.06 7.26
C ARG A 29 -27.30 9.79 6.05
N ILE A 30 -26.91 8.87 5.17
CA ILE A 30 -27.70 8.50 3.98
C ILE A 30 -29.01 7.81 4.38
N MET A 31 -28.97 6.96 5.41
CA MET A 31 -30.16 6.29 5.95
C MET A 31 -31.15 7.29 6.55
N LEU A 32 -30.65 8.30 7.26
CA LEU A 32 -31.46 9.37 7.85
C LEU A 32 -32.05 10.29 6.77
N SER A 33 -31.24 10.70 5.78
CA SER A 33 -31.73 11.56 4.69
C SER A 33 -32.82 10.88 3.86
N ARG A 34 -32.75 9.54 3.67
CA ARG A 34 -33.81 8.76 3.01
C ARG A 34 -35.12 8.74 3.80
N ALA A 35 -35.05 8.93 5.12
CA ALA A 35 -36.21 9.05 6.00
C ALA A 35 -36.68 10.50 6.17
N GLY A 36 -36.05 11.47 5.51
CA GLY A 36 -36.34 12.90 5.67
C GLY A 36 -35.92 13.48 7.02
N MET A 37 -35.09 12.76 7.79
CA MET A 37 -34.63 13.15 9.11
C MET A 37 -33.15 13.52 9.07
N ASN A 38 -32.73 14.37 10.00
CA ASN A 38 -31.33 14.72 10.21
C ASN A 38 -30.86 14.24 11.61
N PHE A 39 -29.55 14.30 11.89
CA PHE A 39 -29.01 13.90 13.20
C PHE A 39 -29.51 14.77 14.37
N ARG A 40 -29.90 16.02 14.11
CA ARG A 40 -30.43 16.94 15.11
C ARG A 40 -31.83 16.51 15.55
N ASP A 41 -32.67 16.07 14.62
CA ASP A 41 -34.01 15.56 14.91
C ASP A 41 -33.96 14.30 15.81
N LEU A 42 -32.95 13.44 15.61
CA LEU A 42 -32.68 12.31 16.50
C LEU A 42 -32.21 12.75 17.89
N ALA A 43 -31.32 13.75 17.97
CA ALA A 43 -30.82 14.26 19.24
C ALA A 43 -31.93 14.94 20.07
N ASP A 44 -32.84 15.64 19.41
CA ASP A 44 -34.00 16.26 20.04
C ASP A 44 -35.01 15.20 20.54
N GLY A 45 -35.17 14.09 19.81
CA GLY A 45 -35.98 12.95 20.25
C GLY A 45 -35.34 12.06 21.32
N ALA A 46 -34.01 11.96 21.34
CA ALA A 46 -33.25 11.18 22.32
C ALA A 46 -33.01 11.93 23.64
N ARG A 47 -33.30 13.23 23.68
CA ARG A 47 -33.20 14.02 24.91
C ARG A 47 -34.23 13.48 25.90
N PRO A 48 -33.82 12.95 27.07
CA PRO A 48 -34.77 12.55 28.09
C PRO A 48 -35.59 13.79 28.44
N ARG A 49 -36.89 13.76 28.12
CA ARG A 49 -37.84 14.76 28.63
C ARG A 49 -37.63 14.74 30.14
N PRO A 50 -37.20 15.86 30.77
CA PRO A 50 -37.14 15.88 32.22
C PRO A 50 -38.52 15.47 32.69
N ALA A 51 -38.60 14.33 33.38
CA ALA A 51 -39.80 13.93 34.07
C ALA A 51 -40.23 15.18 34.84
N ALA A 52 -41.37 15.76 34.46
CA ALA A 52 -41.93 16.84 35.24
C ALA A 52 -41.92 16.34 36.69
N PRO A 53 -41.26 17.04 37.63
CA PRO A 53 -41.38 16.65 39.02
C PRO A 53 -42.87 16.57 39.29
N SER A 54 -43.33 15.39 39.73
CA SER A 54 -44.69 15.19 40.19
C SER A 54 -45.02 16.37 41.10
N ALA A 55 -45.99 17.18 40.68
CA ALA A 55 -46.37 18.38 41.41
C ALA A 55 -46.59 17.98 42.88
N PRO A 56 -45.91 18.64 43.85
CA PRO A 56 -46.33 18.53 45.24
C PRO A 56 -47.79 19.01 45.33
N PRO A 57 -48.57 18.50 46.30
CA PRO A 57 -49.96 18.92 46.50
C PRO A 57 -50.01 20.45 46.56
N VAL A 58 -50.91 21.04 45.76
CA VAL A 58 -51.10 22.48 45.60
C VAL A 58 -51.45 23.09 46.96
N GLU A 59 -50.45 23.65 47.64
CA GLU A 59 -50.68 24.70 48.63
C GLU A 59 -51.15 25.97 47.88
N PRO A 60 -52.09 26.74 48.46
CA PRO A 60 -52.56 27.98 47.84
C PRO A 60 -51.38 28.92 47.59
N PRO A 61 -51.36 29.66 46.46
CA PRO A 61 -50.24 30.51 46.09
C PRO A 61 -50.02 31.56 47.20
N PRO A 62 -48.77 31.75 47.69
CA PRO A 62 -48.47 32.87 48.55
C PRO A 62 -48.84 34.17 47.82
N PRO A 63 -49.33 35.19 48.53
CA PRO A 63 -49.73 36.46 47.92
C PRO A 63 -48.57 37.03 47.09
N PRO A 64 -48.85 37.72 45.97
CA PRO A 64 -47.82 38.20 45.07
C PRO A 64 -46.84 39.06 45.87
N ALA A 65 -45.59 38.59 45.98
CA ALA A 65 -44.51 39.40 46.49
C ALA A 65 -44.52 40.72 45.70
N LYS A 66 -44.54 41.84 46.42
CA LYS A 66 -44.47 43.18 45.81
C LYS A 66 -43.37 43.15 44.75
N ALA A 67 -43.71 43.55 43.53
CA ALA A 67 -42.73 43.65 42.45
C ALA A 67 -41.50 44.41 42.98
N PRO A 68 -40.28 43.90 42.74
CA PRO A 68 -39.07 44.54 43.22
C PRO A 68 -39.07 45.99 42.72
N PRO A 69 -38.67 46.95 43.57
CA PRO A 69 -38.62 48.35 43.17
C PRO A 69 -37.78 48.49 41.89
N PRO A 70 -38.18 49.39 40.96
CA PRO A 70 -37.56 49.51 39.64
C PRO A 70 -36.03 49.73 39.70
N ASP A 71 -35.53 50.32 40.79
CA ASP A 71 -34.11 50.55 41.03
C ASP A 71 -33.31 49.25 41.18
N GLU A 72 -33.88 48.22 41.82
CA GLU A 72 -33.23 46.91 41.96
C GLU A 72 -33.14 46.18 40.61
N LEU A 73 -34.15 46.33 39.76
CA LEU A 73 -34.14 45.79 38.40
C LEU A 73 -33.08 46.48 37.54
N VAL A 74 -32.95 47.80 37.62
CA VAL A 74 -31.93 48.57 36.90
C VAL A 74 -30.53 48.17 37.34
N LEU A 75 -30.30 47.95 38.65
CA LEU A 75 -29.02 47.46 39.16
C LEU A 75 -28.72 46.03 38.70
N GLY A 76 -29.71 45.14 38.69
CA GLY A 76 -29.59 43.79 38.16
C GLY A 76 -29.22 43.77 36.68
N LEU A 77 -29.92 44.56 35.87
CA LEU A 77 -29.64 44.71 34.44
C LEU A 77 -28.24 45.28 34.17
N ARG A 78 -27.79 46.26 34.95
CA ARG A 78 -26.42 46.81 34.83
C ARG A 78 -25.35 45.75 35.12
N ARG A 79 -25.57 44.88 36.10
CA ARG A 79 -24.66 43.75 36.39
C ARG A 79 -24.64 42.77 35.23
N GLN A 80 -25.81 42.40 34.71
CA GLN A 80 -25.92 41.51 33.55
C GLN A 80 -25.22 42.08 32.31
N VAL A 81 -25.37 43.38 32.04
CA VAL A 81 -24.65 44.05 30.93
C VAL A 81 -23.14 43.94 31.14
N GLY A 82 -22.64 44.19 32.36
CA GLY A 82 -21.22 44.05 32.67
C GLY A 82 -20.70 42.62 32.56
N ASP A 83 -21.50 41.62 32.92
CA ASP A 83 -21.15 40.19 32.77
C ASP A 83 -21.11 39.79 31.28
N LEU A 84 -22.12 40.20 30.50
CA LEU A 84 -22.18 39.99 29.05
C LEU A 84 -21.02 40.69 28.33
N GLU A 85 -20.63 41.90 28.74
CA GLU A 85 -19.46 42.59 28.19
C GLU A 85 -18.17 41.81 28.42
N ARG A 86 -18.01 41.19 29.60
CA ARG A 86 -16.86 40.32 29.91
C ARG A 86 -16.88 39.04 29.07
N GLU A 87 -18.06 38.45 28.87
CA GLU A 87 -18.22 37.29 27.99
C GLU A 87 -17.92 37.64 26.53
N VAL A 88 -18.38 38.78 26.03
CA VAL A 88 -18.04 39.26 24.68
C VAL A 88 -16.53 39.47 24.55
N ALA A 89 -15.88 40.05 25.56
CA ALA A 89 -14.43 40.23 25.56
C ALA A 89 -13.67 38.88 25.62
N SER A 90 -14.17 37.89 26.36
CA SER A 90 -13.55 36.56 26.43
C SER A 90 -13.73 35.79 25.12
N LEU A 91 -14.92 35.83 24.52
CA LEU A 91 -15.22 35.21 23.23
C LEU A 91 -14.42 35.84 22.09
N LYS A 92 -14.24 37.18 22.09
CA LYS A 92 -13.37 37.85 21.11
C LYS A 92 -11.92 37.37 21.21
N ARG A 93 -11.35 37.29 22.42
CA ARG A 93 -10.00 36.76 22.62
C ARG A 93 -9.89 35.28 22.20
N ALA A 94 -10.92 34.48 22.47
CA ALA A 94 -10.96 33.08 22.05
C ALA A 94 -11.00 32.97 20.52
N LEU A 95 -11.79 33.82 19.85
CA LEU A 95 -11.84 33.90 18.39
C LEU A 95 -10.47 34.30 17.81
N ASP A 96 -9.84 35.34 18.33
CA ASP A 96 -8.51 35.79 17.87
C ASP A 96 -7.44 34.71 18.07
N LYS A 97 -7.56 33.91 19.14
CA LYS A 97 -6.66 32.79 19.39
C LYS A 97 -6.89 31.65 18.39
N ALA A 98 -8.15 31.32 18.13
CA ALA A 98 -8.53 30.28 17.16
C ALA A 98 -8.17 30.68 15.72
N THR A 99 -8.33 31.95 15.33
CA THR A 99 -7.90 32.44 14.01
C THR A 99 -6.38 32.34 13.87
N GLY A 100 -5.62 32.71 14.90
CA GLY A 100 -4.17 32.55 14.91
C GLY A 100 -3.71 31.08 14.83
N GLU A 101 -4.45 30.15 15.44
CA GLU A 101 -4.19 28.70 15.31
C GLU A 101 -4.51 28.18 13.90
N LEU A 102 -5.61 28.64 13.30
CA LEU A 102 -5.95 28.30 11.92
C LEU A 102 -4.89 28.79 10.93
N ASP A 103 -4.34 29.99 11.13
CA ASP A 103 -3.32 30.52 10.24
C ASP A 103 -2.00 29.74 10.35
N LYS A 104 -1.60 29.33 11.57
CA LYS A 104 -0.46 28.40 11.74
C LYS A 104 -0.67 27.08 11.04
N GLN A 105 -1.87 26.49 11.16
CA GLN A 105 -2.19 25.24 10.48
C GLN A 105 -2.17 25.39 8.95
N LYS A 106 -2.65 26.52 8.41
CA LYS A 106 -2.56 26.81 6.97
C LYS A 106 -1.11 26.91 6.52
N GLU A 107 -0.27 27.64 7.25
CA GLU A 107 1.16 27.73 6.94
C GLU A 107 1.84 26.36 6.95
N GLU A 108 1.54 25.51 7.94
CA GLU A 108 2.06 24.14 7.98
C GLU A 108 1.60 23.34 6.78
N VAL A 109 0.30 23.36 6.45
CA VAL A 109 -0.25 22.68 5.27
C VAL A 109 0.44 23.16 3.99
N ASP A 110 0.70 24.45 3.84
CA ASP A 110 1.38 24.98 2.66
C ASP A 110 2.86 24.60 2.61
N ARG A 111 3.53 24.50 3.76
CA ARG A 111 4.89 23.92 3.85
C ARG A 111 4.89 22.46 3.43
N TRP A 112 3.98 21.64 3.95
CA TRP A 112 3.85 20.23 3.57
C TRP A 112 3.52 20.05 2.09
N ARG A 113 2.63 20.90 1.54
CA ARG A 113 2.31 20.91 0.09
C ARG A 113 3.52 21.26 -0.76
N SER A 114 4.32 22.23 -0.33
CA SER A 114 5.54 22.63 -1.05
C SER A 114 6.56 21.49 -1.07
N LEU A 115 6.83 20.87 0.09
CA LEU A 115 7.70 19.70 0.19
C LEU A 115 7.19 18.52 -0.66
N ALA A 116 5.88 18.28 -0.66
CA ALA A 116 5.26 17.24 -1.49
C ALA A 116 5.47 17.51 -3.00
N ARG A 117 5.37 18.78 -3.43
CA ARG A 117 5.63 19.15 -4.83
C ARG A 117 7.10 18.97 -5.20
N GLU A 118 8.03 19.47 -4.39
CA GLU A 118 9.46 19.31 -4.64
C GLU A 118 9.89 17.84 -4.69
N THR A 119 9.35 17.01 -3.79
CA THR A 119 9.63 15.57 -3.78
C THR A 119 9.04 14.89 -5.00
N ALA A 120 7.82 15.25 -5.42
CA ALA A 120 7.22 14.74 -6.65
C ALA A 120 8.04 15.11 -7.89
N GLU A 121 8.54 16.35 -7.98
CA GLU A 121 9.42 16.80 -9.07
C GLU A 121 10.74 16.03 -9.09
N LYS A 122 11.40 15.86 -7.94
CA LYS A 122 12.63 15.04 -7.85
C LYS A 122 12.39 13.60 -8.28
N LEU A 123 11.27 12.99 -7.85
CA LEU A 123 10.90 11.64 -8.26
C LEU A 123 10.59 11.55 -9.76
N TRP A 124 9.97 12.58 -10.33
CA TRP A 124 9.73 12.69 -11.76
C TRP A 124 11.03 12.76 -12.56
N ASP A 125 11.98 13.60 -12.15
CA ASP A 125 13.28 13.73 -12.80
C ASP A 125 14.10 12.44 -12.70
N LEU A 126 14.08 11.77 -11.55
CA LEU A 126 14.68 10.46 -11.36
C LEU A 126 14.01 9.42 -12.25
N GLY A 127 12.68 9.42 -12.33
CA GLY A 127 11.91 8.56 -13.24
C GLY A 127 12.32 8.76 -14.69
N LYS A 128 12.44 10.02 -15.13
CA LYS A 128 12.90 10.37 -16.49
C LYS A 128 14.36 9.98 -16.73
N ALA A 129 15.25 10.16 -15.76
CA ALA A 129 16.63 9.72 -15.86
C ALA A 129 16.73 8.18 -15.98
N LEU A 130 15.92 7.45 -15.22
CA LEU A 130 15.81 6.00 -15.30
C LEU A 130 15.18 5.53 -16.61
N GLU A 131 14.17 6.21 -17.14
CA GLU A 131 13.60 5.92 -18.46
C GLU A 131 14.67 6.08 -19.55
N ARG A 132 15.40 7.22 -19.56
CA ARG A 132 16.51 7.42 -20.50
C ARG A 132 17.59 6.32 -20.36
N ARG A 133 17.83 5.84 -19.15
CA ARG A 133 18.75 4.73 -18.88
C ARG A 133 18.19 3.36 -19.31
N ARG A 134 16.89 3.09 -19.12
CA ARG A 134 16.23 1.82 -19.50
C ARG A 134 16.08 1.68 -21.01
N VAL A 135 15.79 2.78 -21.71
CA VAL A 135 15.83 2.82 -23.19
C VAL A 135 17.21 2.42 -23.70
N ARG A 136 18.27 2.69 -22.91
CA ARG A 136 19.61 2.19 -23.13
C ARG A 136 19.91 0.99 -22.23
N HIS A 137 19.19 -0.13 -22.38
CA HIS A 137 19.61 -1.41 -21.75
C HIS A 137 21.11 -1.61 -22.01
N THR A 138 21.92 -1.36 -20.98
CA THR A 138 23.36 -1.25 -21.19
C THR A 138 23.91 -2.63 -21.50
N SER A 139 25.02 -2.70 -22.23
CA SER A 139 25.70 -3.98 -22.48
C SER A 139 26.03 -4.72 -21.17
N ALA A 140 26.22 -3.97 -20.07
CA ALA A 140 26.40 -4.51 -18.73
C ALA A 140 25.12 -5.15 -18.16
N ASP A 141 23.94 -4.54 -18.34
CA ASP A 141 22.67 -5.10 -17.87
C ASP A 141 22.31 -6.38 -18.64
N LYS A 142 22.49 -6.37 -19.96
CA LYS A 142 22.32 -7.57 -20.80
C LYS A 142 23.27 -8.68 -20.37
N ARG A 143 24.53 -8.33 -20.06
CA ARG A 143 25.50 -9.30 -19.55
C ARG A 143 25.07 -9.90 -18.21
N ARG A 144 24.60 -9.10 -17.26
CA ARG A 144 24.11 -9.57 -15.95
C ARG A 144 22.95 -10.55 -16.13
N ALA A 145 21.92 -10.17 -16.89
CA ALA A 145 20.77 -11.02 -17.16
C ALA A 145 21.13 -12.33 -17.89
N ILE A 146 22.11 -12.31 -18.81
CA ILE A 146 22.65 -13.55 -19.42
C ILE A 146 23.30 -14.44 -18.35
N LEU A 147 24.09 -13.87 -17.45
CA LEU A 147 24.77 -14.64 -16.40
C LEU A 147 23.77 -15.23 -15.41
N ASP A 148 22.73 -14.48 -15.02
CA ASP A 148 21.68 -14.95 -14.11
C ASP A 148 20.97 -16.19 -14.69
N HIS A 149 20.53 -16.12 -15.95
CA HIS A 149 19.91 -17.26 -16.63
C HIS A 149 20.84 -18.47 -16.81
N LEU A 150 22.15 -18.25 -16.92
CA LEU A 150 23.13 -19.34 -17.05
C LEU A 150 23.55 -19.93 -15.71
N GLN A 151 23.36 -19.22 -14.60
CA GLN A 151 23.61 -19.71 -13.25
C GLN A 151 22.42 -20.50 -12.69
N ASP A 152 21.20 -20.14 -13.08
CA ASP A 152 19.99 -20.86 -12.71
C ASP A 152 19.93 -22.26 -13.38
N PRO A 153 19.84 -23.36 -12.61
CA PRO A 153 19.93 -24.72 -13.16
C PRO A 153 18.76 -25.07 -14.11
N GLY A 154 17.57 -24.48 -13.90
CA GLY A 154 16.43 -24.66 -14.80
C GLY A 154 16.54 -23.83 -16.09
N SER A 155 17.06 -22.60 -16.00
CA SER A 155 17.19 -21.70 -17.14
C SER A 155 18.42 -21.99 -18.01
N ALA A 156 19.47 -22.58 -17.43
CA ALA A 156 20.69 -22.95 -18.15
C ALA A 156 20.45 -24.04 -19.22
N MET A 157 19.37 -24.82 -19.09
CA MET A 157 18.98 -25.85 -20.07
C MET A 157 18.33 -25.26 -21.33
N LEU A 158 17.90 -24.00 -21.29
CA LEU A 158 17.31 -23.32 -22.44
C LEU A 158 18.34 -23.16 -23.57
N SER A 159 17.84 -23.06 -24.82
CA SER A 159 18.69 -22.80 -25.98
C SER A 159 19.26 -21.38 -25.93
N ASP A 160 20.41 -21.17 -26.58
CA ASP A 160 21.00 -19.82 -26.66
C ASP A 160 20.08 -18.82 -27.35
N GLN A 161 19.28 -19.28 -28.31
CA GLN A 161 18.24 -18.46 -28.96
C GLN A 161 17.13 -18.06 -27.98
N GLU A 162 16.71 -18.98 -27.10
CA GLU A 162 15.66 -18.69 -26.14
C GLU A 162 16.12 -17.71 -25.06
N ILE A 163 17.35 -17.88 -24.55
CA ILE A 163 17.95 -16.93 -23.60
C ILE A 163 18.19 -15.57 -24.28
N ALA A 164 18.66 -15.56 -25.53
CA ALA A 164 18.85 -14.34 -26.30
C ALA A 164 17.55 -13.56 -26.52
N ARG A 165 16.44 -14.26 -26.82
CA ARG A 165 15.11 -13.65 -26.93
C ARG A 165 14.63 -13.04 -25.61
N ARG A 166 14.81 -13.75 -24.50
CA ARG A 166 14.41 -13.29 -23.16
C ARG A 166 15.19 -12.07 -22.67
N VAL A 167 16.49 -12.00 -23.01
CA VAL A 167 17.39 -10.91 -22.55
C VAL A 167 17.51 -9.77 -23.57
N GLY A 168 17.07 -9.97 -24.82
CA GLY A 168 17.26 -8.99 -25.90
C GLY A 168 18.73 -8.82 -26.31
N ALA A 169 19.49 -9.92 -26.30
CA ALA A 169 20.90 -9.98 -26.66
C ALA A 169 21.11 -10.83 -27.94
N SER A 170 22.30 -10.78 -28.54
CA SER A 170 22.60 -11.64 -29.67
C SER A 170 22.92 -13.07 -29.22
N VAL A 171 22.50 -14.06 -30.00
CA VAL A 171 22.73 -15.49 -29.74
C VAL A 171 24.24 -15.79 -29.56
N GLN A 172 25.08 -15.12 -30.34
CA GLN A 172 26.54 -15.28 -30.29
C GLN A 172 27.12 -14.84 -28.94
N VAL A 173 26.58 -13.77 -28.34
CA VAL A 173 27.02 -13.27 -27.02
C VAL A 173 26.63 -14.25 -25.92
N VAL A 174 25.42 -14.81 -25.96
CA VAL A 174 24.98 -15.85 -25.01
C VAL A 174 25.87 -17.10 -25.14
N ALA A 175 26.13 -17.57 -26.36
CA ALA A 175 27.01 -18.71 -26.62
C ALA A 175 28.46 -18.46 -26.18
N HIS A 176 28.95 -17.22 -26.26
CA HIS A 176 30.25 -16.83 -25.73
C HIS A 176 30.30 -16.96 -24.20
N TRP A 177 29.32 -16.41 -23.49
CA TRP A 177 29.27 -16.48 -22.02
C TRP A 177 29.02 -17.90 -21.50
N ARG A 178 28.18 -18.70 -22.18
CA ARG A 178 27.98 -20.12 -21.86
C ARG A 178 29.28 -20.92 -21.99
N ARG A 179 30.04 -20.71 -23.07
CA ARG A 179 31.37 -21.35 -23.24
C ARG A 179 32.34 -20.90 -22.15
N ARG A 180 32.37 -19.61 -21.83
CA ARG A 180 33.24 -19.06 -20.79
C ARG A 180 32.93 -19.64 -19.41
N LEU A 181 31.64 -19.74 -19.04
CA LEU A 181 31.21 -20.37 -17.80
C LEU A 181 31.44 -21.88 -17.79
N ALA A 182 31.30 -22.58 -18.91
CA ALA A 182 31.65 -24.01 -18.99
C ALA A 182 33.16 -24.25 -18.80
N ILE A 183 34.02 -23.36 -19.29
CA ILE A 183 35.48 -23.43 -19.06
C ILE A 183 35.79 -23.17 -17.57
N VAL A 184 35.14 -22.20 -16.95
CA VAL A 184 35.29 -21.89 -15.52
C VAL A 184 34.71 -23.01 -14.64
N GLY A 185 33.52 -23.52 -14.97
CA GLY A 185 32.86 -24.63 -14.28
C GLY A 185 33.56 -25.98 -14.47
N ARG A 186 34.31 -26.18 -15.56
CA ARG A 186 35.23 -27.33 -15.70
C ARG A 186 36.45 -27.23 -14.79
N LYS A 187 36.93 -26.00 -14.51
CA LYS A 187 37.96 -25.76 -13.50
C LYS A 187 37.42 -25.85 -12.06
N VAL A 188 36.13 -25.62 -11.84
CA VAL A 188 35.49 -25.54 -10.51
C VAL A 188 34.57 -26.75 -10.19
N ARG A 189 34.30 -27.66 -11.12
CA ARG A 189 33.40 -28.83 -10.98
C ARG A 189 32.04 -28.50 -10.35
N LEU A 190 31.20 -27.70 -11.01
CA LEU A 190 29.82 -27.45 -10.51
C LEU A 190 28.70 -27.50 -11.56
N ILE A 191 28.96 -27.91 -12.81
CA ILE A 191 27.87 -28.10 -13.78
C ILE A 191 28.08 -29.42 -14.53
N PRO A 192 27.07 -30.32 -14.58
CA PRO A 192 27.10 -31.44 -15.51
C PRO A 192 27.05 -30.88 -16.94
N VAL A 193 28.21 -30.68 -17.54
CA VAL A 193 28.32 -30.42 -18.98
C VAL A 193 27.97 -31.72 -19.67
N GLN A 194 26.69 -31.93 -19.97
CA GLN A 194 26.24 -32.98 -20.89
C GLN A 194 27.01 -32.78 -22.22
N PRO A 195 27.88 -33.73 -22.62
CA PRO A 195 28.46 -33.69 -23.96
C PRO A 195 27.32 -34.00 -24.92
N ARG A 196 26.77 -32.98 -25.58
CA ARG A 196 25.83 -33.23 -26.68
C ARG A 196 26.57 -34.01 -27.75
N GLY A 197 26.05 -35.22 -27.99
CA GLY A 197 26.53 -36.15 -28.98
C GLY A 197 26.64 -35.50 -30.36
N ARG A 198 27.62 -36.00 -31.12
CA ARG A 198 27.81 -35.71 -32.53
C ARG A 198 26.50 -35.88 -33.30
N GLY A 199 25.98 -34.79 -33.81
CA GLY A 199 24.90 -34.78 -34.80
C GLY A 199 24.77 -33.37 -35.33
N LEU A 200 24.87 -33.20 -36.65
CA LEU A 200 24.83 -31.93 -37.40
C LEU A 200 26.12 -31.08 -37.44
N TRP A 201 27.24 -31.72 -37.77
CA TRP A 201 28.25 -31.07 -38.63
C TRP A 201 28.75 -32.12 -39.62
N ARG A 202 28.06 -32.26 -40.76
CA ARG A 202 28.60 -32.96 -41.93
C ARG A 202 29.16 -31.87 -42.84
N PRO A 203 30.48 -31.82 -43.13
CA PRO A 203 30.99 -31.00 -44.21
C PRO A 203 30.48 -31.60 -45.52
N GLN A 204 29.76 -30.80 -46.29
CA GLN A 204 29.40 -31.11 -47.67
C GLN A 204 30.71 -31.09 -48.48
N GLY A 205 31.16 -32.25 -48.99
CA GLY A 205 32.29 -32.29 -49.93
C GLY A 205 33.35 -33.39 -49.80
N ALA A 206 33.11 -34.52 -49.13
CA ALA A 206 34.05 -35.64 -49.18
C ALA A 206 33.40 -36.89 -49.81
N ARG A 207 33.92 -37.29 -50.98
CA ARG A 207 33.57 -38.52 -51.69
C ARG A 207 33.83 -39.74 -50.81
N ILE A 208 32.87 -40.65 -50.75
CA ILE A 208 32.98 -41.94 -50.05
C ILE A 208 33.63 -42.93 -51.01
N ALA A 209 34.80 -43.46 -50.64
CA ALA A 209 35.31 -44.72 -51.19
C ALA A 209 34.90 -45.86 -50.23
N PRO A 210 34.46 -47.03 -50.72
CA PRO A 210 34.08 -48.14 -49.87
C PRO A 210 35.31 -49.00 -49.57
N LEU A 211 35.60 -49.26 -48.30
CA LEU A 211 36.43 -50.39 -47.90
C LEU A 211 35.80 -51.09 -46.69
N ASP A 212 35.86 -52.41 -46.82
CA ASP A 212 35.17 -53.46 -46.10
C ASP A 212 35.60 -53.68 -44.64
N LEU A 213 34.58 -53.97 -43.79
CA LEU A 213 34.54 -54.88 -42.63
C LEU A 213 35.51 -54.68 -41.41
N PRO A 214 35.25 -55.27 -40.22
CA PRO A 214 34.04 -55.90 -39.69
C PRO A 214 33.57 -55.38 -38.31
N ARG A 215 32.30 -55.68 -38.00
CA ARG A 215 31.66 -55.57 -36.68
C ARG A 215 32.53 -56.16 -35.56
N ARG A 216 32.91 -55.34 -34.56
CA ARG A 216 33.32 -55.83 -33.23
C ARG A 216 32.29 -55.47 -32.18
N ARG A 217 32.02 -56.49 -31.36
CA ARG A 217 30.95 -56.65 -30.39
C ARG A 217 31.13 -55.69 -29.21
N TRP A 218 30.00 -55.38 -28.59
CA TRP A 218 29.88 -54.60 -27.37
C TRP A 218 30.55 -55.34 -26.21
N ALA A 219 31.50 -54.68 -25.54
CA ALA A 219 31.99 -55.09 -24.23
C ALA A 219 31.34 -54.18 -23.19
N GLY A 220 30.50 -54.77 -22.35
CA GLY A 220 29.86 -54.09 -21.24
C GLY A 220 30.83 -53.80 -20.10
N TYR A 221 30.55 -52.73 -19.36
CA TYR A 221 30.84 -52.56 -17.93
C TYR A 221 29.72 -51.61 -17.43
N ALA A 222 28.67 -52.16 -16.84
CA ALA A 222 28.51 -52.45 -15.40
C ALA A 222 28.30 -51.17 -14.58
N ALA A 223 27.04 -50.94 -14.23
CA ALA A 223 26.61 -49.92 -13.29
C ALA A 223 27.16 -50.23 -11.89
N GLY A 224 27.99 -49.33 -11.37
CA GLY A 224 28.34 -49.26 -9.95
C GLY A 224 27.60 -48.11 -9.32
N VAL A 225 26.38 -48.36 -8.84
CA VAL A 225 25.68 -47.48 -7.91
C VAL A 225 26.31 -47.69 -6.54
N THR A 226 27.02 -46.69 -6.02
CA THR A 226 27.41 -46.62 -4.61
C THR A 226 26.63 -45.48 -3.95
N ILE A 227 25.50 -45.83 -3.35
CA ILE A 227 24.84 -44.99 -2.35
C ILE A 227 25.48 -45.37 -1.01
N ALA A 228 26.38 -44.52 -0.53
CA ALA A 228 26.90 -44.60 0.83
C ALA A 228 25.78 -44.27 1.84
N GLY A 229 25.66 -45.10 2.86
CA GLY A 229 24.55 -45.15 3.79
C GLY A 229 24.33 -43.90 4.64
N ARG A 230 23.06 -43.64 4.94
CA ARG A 230 22.63 -42.96 6.16
C ARG A 230 22.22 -44.02 7.17
N PHE A 231 23.02 -44.16 8.23
CA PHE A 231 22.58 -44.71 9.50
C PHE A 231 21.58 -43.73 10.15
N LEU A 232 20.40 -44.24 10.52
CA LEU A 232 19.49 -43.66 11.50
C LEU A 232 18.67 -44.79 12.12
N LYS A 233 19.17 -45.32 13.24
CA LYS A 233 18.51 -45.72 14.49
C LYS A 233 19.35 -46.76 15.22
#